data_AF-A0A965PCW6-F1
#
_entry.id   AF-A0A965PCW6-F1
#
_cell.length_a   1.000
_cell.length_b   1.000
_cell.length_c   1.000
_cell.angle_alpha   90.00
_cell.angle_beta   90.00
_cell.angle_gamma   90.00
#
_symmetry.space_group_name_H-M   'P 1'
#
loop_
_entity.id
_entity.type
_entity.pdbx_description
1 polymer ?
#
loop_
_entity_poly.entity_id
_entity_poly.type
_entity_poly.pdbx_seq_one_letter_code
_entity_poly.pdbx_strand_id
1 'polypeptide(L)'
;MAFEFDADAMFKSCALYLSKGLLLVRVHGIWPDGRCTCGRKEHAVGRSGERNCGKHPVGDDWASRVATTEDDIVEWLEDGIPFNVGCLLGPRGGVIDSEDDDEAARRYRKSIGMDLLETPTWLSGKSTHQLTLWDDRLSGCKGTANPGGLEVRIGAGNTSIQSVLPPSWHRSGVQYQWKPGFSLNDIEIARTPRSLLVALSNGAGSESSRPDEKPASSMLFGEIPDGHRHRAILRWSWFKIVNQLNPLNKTNQDITMREILLLNEQNCKPKADENHVRKIVSDCYDHYRKKKESGWVPSQADAESDAAEKEIDRIESSPEGSSKPAPGSGLELYGLKKITVGKIEAYEPGEWRIEMIHSDPPEIILCVPAWEATPCRGRIHMSFDTFRSAPKTAAAVFNATRTYILDGDAGKWQRTWKGQDASKATDHQSIPGLMELLMQKKREEDDIAVGTSSLRYAQLAGYVLQVFKKATQPRDEEKPEPNESGRPCWVTPDELWFQWGRVWEDIGRSHDVQAGERNRVRAKLLEAMGQRDFSHKRHRFQSGRLEFVVFTRDWVSALESLSAGEELDWTVKGGVDGGSTKTKNHSPSTVHDGEVVVA
;
A
#
# COMPACT_ATOMS: atom_id res chain seq x y z
N MET A 1 -52.97 -15.28 -24.66
CA MET A 1 -52.40 -14.21 -23.81
C MET A 1 -53.27 -13.00 -24.03
N ALA A 2 -53.93 -12.50 -22.98
CA ALA A 2 -54.74 -11.29 -23.07
C ALA A 2 -53.95 -10.15 -22.42
N PHE A 3 -53.69 -9.09 -23.18
CA PHE A 3 -53.15 -7.85 -22.64
C PHE A 3 -54.32 -7.10 -22.01
N GLU A 4 -54.42 -7.12 -20.69
CA GLU A 4 -55.52 -6.49 -19.96
C GLU A 4 -55.04 -5.16 -19.38
N PHE A 5 -55.68 -4.08 -19.79
CA PHE A 5 -55.39 -2.73 -19.32
C PHE A 5 -56.34 -2.38 -18.18
N ASP A 6 -55.78 -2.17 -17.00
CA ASP A 6 -56.50 -1.70 -15.82
C ASP A 6 -56.19 -0.22 -15.62
N ALA A 7 -57.16 0.64 -15.96
CA ALA A 7 -57.05 2.09 -15.85
C ALA A 7 -56.80 2.57 -14.42
N ASP A 8 -57.46 1.96 -13.43
CA ASP A 8 -57.34 2.34 -12.03
C ASP A 8 -55.97 1.97 -11.47
N ALA A 9 -55.47 0.77 -11.79
CA ALA A 9 -54.14 0.34 -11.38
C ALA A 9 -53.03 1.17 -12.05
N MET A 10 -53.22 1.52 -13.34
CA MET A 10 -52.29 2.39 -14.07
C MET A 10 -52.25 3.80 -13.44
N PHE A 11 -53.42 4.40 -13.16
CA PHE A 11 -53.51 5.71 -12.52
C PHE A 11 -52.78 5.72 -11.17
N LYS A 12 -53.09 4.76 -10.28
CA LYS A 12 -52.45 4.66 -8.96
C LYS A 12 -50.93 4.53 -9.04
N SER A 13 -50.43 3.77 -10.02
CA SER A 13 -49.00 3.60 -10.23
C SER A 13 -48.35 4.89 -10.73
N CYS A 14 -48.98 5.58 -11.69
CA CYS A 14 -48.48 6.86 -12.20
C CYS A 14 -48.47 7.95 -11.10
N ALA A 15 -49.56 8.07 -10.33
CA ALA A 15 -49.63 8.99 -9.20
C ALA A 15 -48.51 8.74 -8.17
N LEU A 16 -48.22 7.47 -7.86
CA LEU A 16 -47.08 7.11 -7.04
C LEU A 16 -45.77 7.61 -7.65
N TYR A 17 -45.52 7.39 -8.94
CA TYR A 17 -44.25 7.79 -9.56
C TYR A 17 -44.06 9.30 -9.57
N LEU A 18 -45.13 10.06 -9.85
CA LEU A 18 -45.13 11.51 -9.76
C LEU A 18 -44.84 11.99 -8.32
N SER A 19 -45.44 11.34 -7.32
CA SER A 19 -45.18 11.65 -5.89
C SER A 19 -43.72 11.44 -5.47
N LYS A 20 -42.97 10.61 -6.22
CA LYS A 20 -41.55 10.33 -6.04
C LYS A 20 -40.65 11.21 -6.90
N GLY A 21 -41.22 12.18 -7.60
CA GLY A 21 -40.50 13.15 -8.43
C GLY A 21 -40.09 12.61 -9.80
N LEU A 22 -40.61 11.46 -10.24
CA LEU A 22 -40.33 10.96 -11.59
C LEU A 22 -41.19 11.70 -12.62
N LEU A 23 -40.57 12.05 -13.75
CA LEU A 23 -41.28 12.59 -14.91
C LEU A 23 -41.74 11.45 -15.81
N LEU A 24 -43.03 11.41 -16.12
CA LEU A 24 -43.62 10.27 -16.81
C LEU A 24 -43.81 10.52 -18.30
N VAL A 25 -43.61 9.48 -19.09
CA VAL A 25 -43.76 9.48 -20.55
C VAL A 25 -44.91 8.55 -20.91
N ARG A 26 -45.87 9.04 -21.69
CA ARG A 26 -46.90 8.18 -22.29
C ARG A 26 -46.25 7.31 -23.35
N VAL A 27 -46.28 5.99 -23.14
CA VAL A 27 -45.75 5.00 -24.08
C VAL A 27 -46.92 4.27 -24.71
N HIS A 28 -46.83 3.97 -26.01
CA HIS A 28 -47.88 3.19 -26.65
C HIS A 28 -48.06 1.86 -25.92
N GLY A 29 -49.30 1.51 -25.56
CA GLY A 29 -49.66 0.22 -24.99
C GLY A 29 -49.87 -0.87 -26.04
N ILE A 30 -50.40 -2.01 -25.59
CA ILE A 30 -50.71 -3.17 -26.43
C ILE A 30 -52.20 -3.49 -26.25
N TRP A 31 -52.94 -3.57 -27.36
CA TRP A 31 -54.33 -4.01 -27.36
C TRP A 31 -54.45 -5.48 -26.96
N PRO A 32 -55.62 -5.93 -26.46
CA PRO A 32 -55.84 -7.35 -26.11
C PRO A 32 -55.53 -8.34 -27.24
N ASP A 33 -55.63 -7.91 -28.49
CA ASP A 33 -55.31 -8.70 -29.69
C ASP A 33 -53.82 -8.71 -30.08
N GLY A 34 -52.95 -8.08 -29.28
CA GLY A 34 -51.50 -8.04 -29.48
C GLY A 34 -50.99 -6.95 -30.45
N ARG A 35 -51.86 -6.06 -30.93
CA ARG A 35 -51.45 -4.90 -31.75
C ARG A 35 -50.98 -3.74 -30.87
N CYS A 36 -49.94 -3.04 -31.31
CA CYS A 36 -49.53 -1.78 -30.67
C CYS A 36 -50.58 -0.70 -30.89
N THR A 37 -50.80 0.13 -29.88
CA THR A 37 -51.78 1.24 -29.94
C THR A 37 -51.37 2.37 -30.88
N CYS A 38 -50.13 2.35 -31.41
CA CYS A 38 -49.70 3.29 -32.45
C CYS A 38 -50.35 3.07 -33.82
N GLY A 39 -51.09 1.97 -34.02
CA GLY A 39 -51.82 1.67 -35.25
C GLY A 39 -50.96 1.18 -36.42
N ARG A 40 -49.63 1.15 -36.29
CA ARG A 40 -48.74 0.59 -37.32
C ARG A 40 -48.88 -0.92 -37.42
N LYS A 41 -49.09 -1.43 -38.64
CA LYS A 41 -49.42 -2.85 -38.88
C LYS A 41 -48.27 -3.80 -38.51
N GLU A 42 -47.04 -3.35 -38.66
CA GLU A 42 -45.82 -4.08 -38.34
C GLU A 42 -45.52 -4.10 -36.84
N HIS A 43 -46.06 -3.16 -36.05
CA HIS A 43 -45.95 -3.13 -34.60
C HIS A 43 -47.04 -4.01 -33.96
N ALA A 44 -46.94 -5.32 -34.15
CA ALA A 44 -47.82 -6.31 -33.54
C ALA A 44 -47.04 -7.58 -33.18
N VAL A 45 -47.51 -8.33 -32.17
CA VAL A 45 -46.87 -9.60 -31.77
C VAL A 45 -46.81 -10.57 -32.95
N GLY A 46 -45.65 -11.15 -33.22
CA GLY A 46 -45.43 -12.07 -34.35
C GLY A 46 -45.23 -11.37 -35.71
N ARG A 47 -45.01 -10.05 -35.73
CA ARG A 47 -44.68 -9.29 -36.94
C ARG A 47 -43.26 -8.73 -36.88
N SER A 48 -42.76 -8.24 -38.02
CA SER A 48 -41.37 -7.75 -38.15
C SER A 48 -41.03 -6.60 -37.19
N GLY A 49 -42.01 -5.75 -36.85
CA GLY A 49 -41.85 -4.64 -35.92
C GLY A 49 -42.27 -4.97 -34.48
N GLU A 50 -42.48 -6.25 -34.13
CA GLU A 50 -42.92 -6.64 -32.79
C GLU A 50 -42.03 -6.08 -31.69
N ARG A 51 -40.74 -5.88 -31.97
CA ARG A 51 -39.77 -5.42 -30.96
C ARG A 51 -40.09 -4.05 -30.38
N ASN A 52 -40.74 -3.20 -31.18
CA ASN A 52 -41.15 -1.85 -30.79
C ASN A 52 -42.55 -1.83 -30.15
N CYS A 53 -43.35 -2.91 -30.31
CA CYS A 53 -44.69 -3.00 -29.75
C CYS A 53 -44.65 -2.77 -28.24
N GLY A 54 -45.34 -1.75 -27.75
CA GLY A 54 -45.39 -1.42 -26.32
C GLY A 54 -44.20 -0.61 -25.78
N LYS A 55 -43.21 -0.22 -26.59
CA LYS A 55 -41.91 0.33 -26.08
C LYS A 55 -41.54 1.72 -26.58
N HIS A 56 -42.32 2.32 -27.49
CA HIS A 56 -42.01 3.63 -28.04
C HIS A 56 -43.01 4.69 -27.55
N PRO A 57 -42.54 5.92 -27.29
CA PRO A 57 -43.36 7.00 -26.76
C PRO A 57 -44.42 7.46 -27.76
N VAL A 58 -45.44 8.14 -27.24
CA VAL A 58 -46.50 8.76 -28.03
C VAL A 58 -46.07 10.16 -28.48
N GLY A 59 -45.99 10.37 -29.81
CA GLY A 59 -45.62 11.64 -30.42
C GLY A 59 -44.11 11.86 -30.58
N ASP A 60 -43.73 12.79 -31.47
CA ASP A 60 -42.32 13.01 -31.85
C ASP A 60 -41.55 13.90 -30.85
N ASP A 61 -42.26 14.76 -30.10
CA ASP A 61 -41.71 15.64 -29.05
C ASP A 61 -42.13 15.18 -27.64
N TRP A 62 -42.18 13.87 -27.45
CA TRP A 62 -42.63 13.24 -26.21
C TRP A 62 -41.81 13.66 -24.97
N ALA A 63 -40.54 14.01 -25.16
CA ALA A 63 -39.67 14.39 -24.06
C ALA A 63 -40.04 15.75 -23.47
N SER A 64 -40.61 16.67 -24.25
CA SER A 64 -41.14 17.94 -23.74
C SER A 64 -42.52 17.76 -23.09
N ARG A 65 -43.30 16.75 -23.54
CA ARG A 65 -44.68 16.44 -23.14
C ARG A 65 -44.77 15.33 -22.09
N VAL A 66 -43.92 15.41 -21.07
CA VAL A 66 -43.99 14.50 -19.92
C VAL A 66 -45.14 14.89 -19.00
N ALA A 67 -45.76 13.91 -18.36
CA ALA A 67 -46.66 14.16 -17.24
C ALA A 67 -45.84 14.55 -16.00
N THR A 68 -46.35 15.57 -15.32
CA THR A 68 -45.79 16.13 -14.09
C THR A 68 -46.84 16.21 -12.97
N THR A 69 -48.10 15.99 -13.30
CA THR A 69 -49.25 16.07 -12.40
C THR A 69 -50.21 14.89 -12.65
N GLU A 70 -51.10 14.63 -11.69
CA GLU A 70 -52.13 13.59 -11.84
C GLU A 70 -53.14 13.93 -12.93
N ASP A 71 -53.43 15.22 -13.16
CA ASP A 71 -54.33 15.69 -14.22
C ASP A 71 -53.82 15.29 -15.62
N ASP A 72 -52.50 15.35 -15.84
CA ASP A 72 -51.88 14.87 -17.09
C ASP A 72 -52.19 13.37 -17.34
N ILE A 73 -52.25 12.57 -16.26
CA ILE A 73 -52.56 11.14 -16.33
C ILE A 73 -54.05 10.91 -16.56
N VAL A 74 -54.92 11.71 -15.95
CA VAL A 74 -56.36 11.68 -16.21
C VAL A 74 -56.62 11.95 -17.69
N GLU A 75 -55.98 12.97 -18.27
CA GLU A 75 -56.09 13.27 -19.71
C GLU A 75 -55.68 12.08 -20.58
N TRP A 76 -54.61 11.36 -20.21
CA TRP A 76 -54.18 10.15 -20.94
C TRP A 76 -55.18 9.01 -20.88
N LEU A 77 -56.07 8.97 -19.89
CA LEU A 77 -57.09 7.93 -19.70
C LEU A 77 -58.41 8.26 -20.42
N GLU A 78 -58.68 9.54 -20.71
CA GLU A 78 -59.95 10.00 -21.30
C GLU A 78 -60.22 9.43 -22.70
N ASP A 79 -59.17 9.18 -23.50
CA ASP A 79 -59.33 8.61 -24.84
C ASP A 79 -59.61 7.09 -24.83
N GLY A 80 -59.52 6.44 -23.66
CA GLY A 80 -59.76 5.01 -23.50
C GLY A 80 -58.74 4.12 -24.21
N ILE A 81 -57.60 4.67 -24.66
CA ILE A 81 -56.56 3.93 -25.36
C ILE A 81 -55.57 3.39 -24.32
N PRO A 82 -55.37 2.06 -24.23
CA PRO A 82 -54.35 1.47 -23.37
C PRO A 82 -52.97 2.05 -23.63
N PHE A 83 -52.25 2.35 -22.57
CA PHE A 83 -50.88 2.83 -22.66
C PHE A 83 -49.96 2.08 -21.69
N ASN A 84 -48.68 2.09 -22.03
CA ASN A 84 -47.62 1.78 -21.09
C ASN A 84 -47.09 3.09 -20.51
N VAL A 85 -46.50 3.04 -19.33
CA VAL A 85 -45.87 4.19 -18.69
C VAL A 85 -44.36 4.05 -18.73
N GLY A 86 -43.69 5.10 -19.19
CA GLY A 86 -42.24 5.24 -19.10
C GLY A 86 -41.84 6.33 -18.11
N CYS A 87 -40.60 6.31 -17.64
CA CYS A 87 -39.97 7.46 -16.98
C CYS A 87 -38.95 8.12 -17.90
N LEU A 88 -38.92 9.45 -17.91
CA LEU A 88 -37.85 10.20 -18.56
C LEU A 88 -36.56 10.03 -17.75
N LEU A 89 -35.46 9.75 -18.45
CA LEU A 89 -34.12 9.58 -17.85
C LEU A 89 -33.25 10.82 -18.10
N GLY A 90 -32.08 10.86 -17.47
CA GLY A 90 -31.07 11.90 -17.66
C GLY A 90 -31.23 13.11 -16.74
N PRO A 91 -30.55 14.23 -17.03
CA PRO A 91 -30.44 15.36 -16.11
C PRO A 91 -31.80 15.97 -15.76
N ARG A 92 -32.75 15.99 -16.71
CA ARG A 92 -34.12 16.46 -16.46
C ARG A 92 -34.96 15.43 -15.71
N GLY A 93 -34.79 14.14 -16.02
CA GLY A 93 -35.50 13.03 -15.36
C GLY A 93 -35.00 12.74 -13.94
N GLY A 94 -33.77 13.15 -13.62
CA GLY A 94 -33.14 12.95 -12.31
C GLY A 94 -32.67 11.51 -12.05
N VAL A 95 -32.80 10.61 -13.03
CA VAL A 95 -32.52 9.17 -12.87
C VAL A 95 -31.93 8.55 -14.13
N ILE A 96 -31.29 7.39 -13.96
CA ILE A 96 -30.81 6.50 -15.03
C ILE A 96 -31.30 5.08 -14.76
N ASP A 97 -31.37 4.25 -15.81
CA ASP A 97 -31.75 2.84 -15.72
C ASP A 97 -30.60 1.93 -16.18
N SER A 98 -30.44 0.77 -15.53
CA SER A 98 -29.45 -0.26 -15.89
C SER A 98 -30.14 -1.63 -16.01
N GLU A 99 -29.98 -2.30 -17.15
CA GLU A 99 -30.62 -3.59 -17.46
C GLU A 99 -29.62 -4.66 -17.94
N ASP A 100 -29.87 -5.92 -17.54
CA ASP A 100 -28.99 -7.07 -17.80
C ASP A 100 -29.63 -8.17 -18.68
N ASP A 101 -29.49 -8.00 -19.99
CA ASP A 101 -30.09 -8.92 -20.97
C ASP A 101 -29.35 -10.26 -21.14
N ASP A 102 -28.06 -10.31 -20.81
CA ASP A 102 -27.21 -11.49 -21.01
C ASP A 102 -26.32 -11.86 -19.80
N GLU A 103 -25.67 -13.02 -19.90
CA GLU A 103 -24.80 -13.56 -18.85
C GLU A 103 -23.55 -12.68 -18.60
N ALA A 104 -23.04 -11.99 -19.62
CA ALA A 104 -21.90 -11.08 -19.45
C ALA A 104 -22.32 -9.84 -18.65
N ALA A 105 -23.46 -9.26 -18.98
CA ALA A 105 -24.08 -8.14 -18.25
C ALA A 105 -24.31 -8.50 -16.78
N ARG A 106 -24.84 -9.69 -16.49
CA ARG A 106 -25.06 -10.18 -15.11
C ARG A 106 -23.77 -10.34 -14.32
N ARG A 107 -22.72 -10.90 -14.93
CA ARG A 107 -21.40 -11.02 -14.28
C ARG A 107 -20.79 -9.66 -14.00
N TYR A 108 -20.90 -8.74 -14.96
CA TYR A 108 -20.40 -7.39 -14.80
C TYR A 108 -21.14 -6.64 -13.70
N ARG A 109 -22.48 -6.65 -13.73
CA ARG A 109 -23.36 -6.12 -12.69
C ARG A 109 -22.95 -6.58 -11.29
N LYS A 110 -22.72 -7.88 -11.12
CA LYS A 110 -22.26 -8.48 -9.87
C LYS A 110 -20.86 -7.99 -9.48
N SER A 111 -19.92 -7.89 -10.43
CA SER A 111 -18.53 -7.48 -10.14
C SER A 111 -18.43 -6.03 -9.67
N ILE A 112 -19.34 -5.15 -10.12
CA ILE A 112 -19.40 -3.74 -9.70
C ILE A 112 -20.30 -3.50 -8.48
N GLY A 113 -20.87 -4.56 -7.89
CA GLY A 113 -21.66 -4.51 -6.66
C GLY A 113 -23.11 -4.08 -6.83
N MET A 114 -23.64 -4.02 -8.06
CA MET A 114 -25.03 -3.58 -8.32
C MET A 114 -26.08 -4.55 -7.72
N ASP A 115 -25.76 -5.84 -7.59
CA ASP A 115 -26.66 -6.82 -6.96
C ASP A 115 -26.85 -6.61 -5.45
N LEU A 116 -25.91 -5.89 -4.82
CA LEU A 116 -25.98 -5.50 -3.41
C LEU A 116 -26.63 -4.13 -3.23
N LEU A 117 -26.95 -3.44 -4.33
CA LEU A 117 -27.55 -2.11 -4.29
C LEU A 117 -29.04 -2.24 -4.00
N GLU A 118 -29.45 -1.72 -2.85
CA GLU A 118 -30.85 -1.59 -2.51
C GLU A 118 -31.41 -0.33 -3.20
N THR A 119 -32.13 -0.51 -4.30
CA THR A 119 -32.73 0.56 -5.11
C THR A 119 -33.94 0.02 -5.89
N PRO A 120 -34.90 0.84 -6.34
CA PRO A 120 -36.06 0.34 -7.06
C PRO A 120 -35.68 -0.55 -8.25
N THR A 121 -36.22 -1.76 -8.25
CA THR A 121 -35.80 -2.85 -9.14
C THR A 121 -37.03 -3.57 -9.69
N TRP A 122 -37.09 -3.80 -11.00
CA TRP A 122 -38.21 -4.50 -11.63
C TRP A 122 -37.76 -5.48 -12.71
N LEU A 123 -38.66 -6.39 -13.08
CA LEU A 123 -38.43 -7.43 -14.07
C LEU A 123 -39.27 -7.15 -15.33
N SER A 124 -38.65 -7.27 -16.50
CA SER A 124 -39.32 -7.13 -17.82
C SER A 124 -39.43 -8.46 -18.57
N GLY A 125 -39.26 -9.57 -17.85
CA GLY A 125 -39.21 -10.93 -18.38
C GLY A 125 -37.88 -11.59 -18.02
N LYS A 126 -36.86 -11.41 -18.86
CA LYS A 126 -35.51 -11.98 -18.65
C LYS A 126 -34.52 -11.01 -18.02
N SER A 127 -34.84 -9.73 -18.03
CA SER A 127 -33.94 -8.64 -17.67
C SER A 127 -34.35 -8.02 -16.34
N THR A 128 -33.36 -7.64 -15.55
CA THR A 128 -33.51 -6.95 -14.27
C THR A 128 -33.12 -5.49 -14.44
N HIS A 129 -34.07 -4.60 -14.27
CA HIS A 129 -33.86 -3.16 -14.32
C HIS A 129 -33.59 -2.61 -12.92
N GLN A 130 -32.69 -1.63 -12.82
CA GLN A 130 -32.38 -0.92 -11.58
C GLN A 130 -32.33 0.58 -11.85
N LEU A 131 -33.16 1.34 -11.13
CA LEU A 131 -33.15 2.80 -11.20
C LEU A 131 -32.10 3.34 -10.23
N THR A 132 -31.29 4.30 -10.68
CA THR A 132 -30.40 5.08 -9.78
C THR A 132 -30.48 6.57 -10.10
N LEU A 133 -30.11 7.43 -9.15
CA LEU A 133 -30.13 8.87 -9.33
C LEU A 133 -29.12 9.32 -10.38
N TRP A 134 -29.52 10.27 -11.23
CA TRP A 134 -28.61 10.98 -12.13
C TRP A 134 -27.42 11.60 -11.38
N ASP A 135 -26.27 11.62 -12.04
CA ASP A 135 -25.04 12.26 -11.54
C ASP A 135 -24.45 13.17 -12.64
N ASP A 136 -24.13 14.42 -12.30
CA ASP A 136 -23.68 15.43 -13.27
C ASP A 136 -22.38 15.05 -14.01
N ARG A 137 -21.60 14.12 -13.46
CA ARG A 137 -20.42 13.57 -14.15
C ARG A 137 -20.79 12.79 -15.42
N LEU A 138 -22.05 12.39 -15.57
CA LEU A 138 -22.57 11.70 -16.76
C LEU A 138 -22.98 12.67 -17.88
N SER A 139 -22.94 13.99 -17.65
CA SER A 139 -23.36 15.00 -18.64
C SER A 139 -22.67 14.86 -20.01
N GLY A 140 -21.40 14.44 -20.02
CA GLY A 140 -20.62 14.20 -21.25
C GLY A 140 -20.84 12.82 -21.90
N CYS A 141 -21.67 11.94 -21.32
CA CYS A 141 -21.91 10.61 -21.86
C CYS A 141 -22.90 10.62 -23.05
N LYS A 142 -22.89 9.53 -23.83
CA LYS A 142 -23.96 9.24 -24.80
C LYS A 142 -25.27 8.96 -24.06
N GLY A 143 -26.39 9.01 -24.79
CA GLY A 143 -27.71 8.68 -24.23
C GLY A 143 -27.77 7.27 -23.62
N THR A 144 -27.15 6.29 -24.26
CA THR A 144 -27.05 4.89 -23.77
C THR A 144 -25.60 4.41 -23.85
N ALA A 145 -25.17 3.58 -22.91
CA ALA A 145 -23.87 2.91 -22.94
C ALA A 145 -23.98 1.45 -22.51
N ASN A 146 -23.00 0.61 -22.87
CA ASN A 146 -23.01 -0.82 -22.58
C ASN A 146 -21.72 -1.30 -21.87
N PRO A 147 -21.32 -0.73 -20.71
CA PRO A 147 -20.12 -1.16 -20.01
C PRO A 147 -20.22 -2.64 -19.61
N GLY A 148 -19.22 -3.45 -20.01
CA GLY A 148 -19.19 -4.88 -19.68
C GLY A 148 -20.41 -5.68 -20.16
N GLY A 149 -21.16 -5.17 -21.15
CA GLY A 149 -22.40 -5.78 -21.65
C GLY A 149 -23.67 -5.33 -20.92
N LEU A 150 -23.58 -4.60 -19.82
CA LEU A 150 -24.75 -4.05 -19.10
C LEU A 150 -25.29 -2.83 -19.84
N GLU A 151 -26.54 -2.87 -20.30
CA GLU A 151 -27.17 -1.70 -20.94
C GLU A 151 -27.54 -0.67 -19.89
N VAL A 152 -26.98 0.54 -20.02
CA VAL A 152 -27.25 1.67 -19.14
C VAL A 152 -27.85 2.80 -19.96
N ARG A 153 -29.10 3.13 -19.65
CA ARG A 153 -29.84 4.23 -20.24
C ARG A 153 -29.64 5.47 -19.39
N ILE A 154 -28.88 6.41 -19.92
CA ILE A 154 -28.33 7.55 -19.20
C ILE A 154 -29.15 8.81 -19.47
N GLY A 155 -29.64 9.00 -20.70
CA GLY A 155 -30.34 10.23 -21.09
C GLY A 155 -29.43 11.48 -21.18
N ALA A 156 -28.12 11.29 -21.38
CA ALA A 156 -27.14 12.35 -21.57
C ALA A 156 -26.96 12.74 -23.07
N GLY A 157 -26.13 13.76 -23.33
CA GLY A 157 -25.71 14.11 -24.69
C GLY A 157 -26.84 14.65 -25.57
N ASN A 158 -27.77 15.43 -25.00
CA ASN A 158 -28.99 15.93 -25.67
C ASN A 158 -29.91 14.84 -26.24
N THR A 159 -29.72 13.57 -25.87
CA THR A 159 -30.62 12.48 -26.26
C THR A 159 -31.68 12.29 -25.18
N SER A 160 -32.95 12.36 -25.56
CA SER A 160 -34.04 11.99 -24.66
C SER A 160 -34.23 10.48 -24.65
N ILE A 161 -34.18 9.86 -23.47
CA ILE A 161 -34.36 8.41 -23.29
C ILE A 161 -35.40 8.16 -22.21
N GLN A 162 -36.15 7.08 -22.36
CA GLN A 162 -37.11 6.60 -21.37
C GLN A 162 -36.88 5.13 -21.04
N SER A 163 -37.31 4.72 -19.84
CA SER A 163 -37.47 3.31 -19.48
C SER A 163 -38.91 3.00 -19.10
N VAL A 164 -39.43 1.88 -19.59
CA VAL A 164 -40.80 1.42 -19.33
C VAL A 164 -40.89 0.88 -17.90
N LEU A 165 -41.82 1.42 -17.12
CA LEU A 165 -42.04 1.09 -15.71
C LEU A 165 -43.20 0.10 -15.52
N PRO A 166 -43.24 -0.66 -14.41
CA PRO A 166 -44.45 -1.35 -13.96
C PRO A 166 -45.67 -0.39 -13.88
N PRO A 167 -46.92 -0.84 -14.05
CA PRO A 167 -47.37 -2.19 -14.39
C PRO A 167 -47.54 -2.39 -15.91
N SER A 168 -46.68 -1.75 -16.73
CA SER A 168 -46.74 -1.83 -18.20
C SER A 168 -46.64 -3.26 -18.75
N TRP A 169 -47.02 -3.46 -20.01
CA TRP A 169 -46.99 -4.76 -20.68
C TRP A 169 -45.84 -4.90 -21.69
N HIS A 170 -45.12 -6.02 -21.63
CA HIS A 170 -44.15 -6.42 -22.64
C HIS A 170 -44.83 -7.22 -23.77
N ARG A 171 -44.33 -7.11 -25.02
CA ARG A 171 -44.82 -7.87 -26.18
C ARG A 171 -44.90 -9.39 -25.98
N SER A 172 -44.12 -9.94 -25.05
CA SER A 172 -44.14 -11.37 -24.72
C SER A 172 -45.36 -11.78 -23.88
N GLY A 173 -46.23 -10.84 -23.49
CA GLY A 173 -47.33 -11.08 -22.57
C GLY A 173 -46.92 -11.09 -21.09
N VAL A 174 -45.70 -10.64 -20.77
CA VAL A 174 -45.24 -10.47 -19.38
C VAL A 174 -45.53 -9.04 -18.95
N GLN A 175 -46.18 -8.88 -17.80
CA GLN A 175 -46.35 -7.58 -17.17
C GLN A 175 -45.07 -7.21 -16.42
N TYR A 176 -44.63 -5.96 -16.56
CA TYR A 176 -43.53 -5.42 -15.78
C TYR A 176 -43.95 -5.37 -14.31
N GLN A 177 -43.13 -5.94 -13.42
CA GLN A 177 -43.43 -6.01 -11.99
C GLN A 177 -42.22 -5.64 -11.15
N TRP A 178 -42.45 -4.84 -10.11
CA TRP A 178 -41.44 -4.57 -9.09
C TRP A 178 -41.01 -5.88 -8.42
N LYS A 179 -39.70 -6.02 -8.17
CA LYS A 179 -39.19 -7.11 -7.34
C LYS A 179 -39.74 -6.92 -5.92
N PRO A 180 -40.19 -7.98 -5.23
CA PRO A 180 -40.76 -7.87 -3.89
C PRO A 180 -39.84 -7.11 -2.92
N GLY A 181 -40.33 -6.03 -2.31
CA GLY A 181 -39.57 -5.17 -1.39
C GLY A 181 -38.66 -4.13 -2.06
N PHE A 182 -38.72 -4.00 -3.39
CA PHE A 182 -37.92 -3.03 -4.16
C PHE A 182 -38.81 -2.13 -5.02
N SER A 183 -40.05 -1.88 -4.61
CA SER A 183 -40.87 -0.85 -5.25
C SER A 183 -40.48 0.55 -4.76
N LEU A 184 -40.93 1.58 -5.45
CA LEU A 184 -40.74 2.99 -5.04
C LEU A 184 -41.42 3.35 -3.70
N ASN A 185 -42.31 2.49 -3.18
CA ASN A 185 -42.87 2.61 -1.83
C ASN A 185 -42.00 1.97 -0.77
N ASP A 186 -41.25 0.93 -1.14
CA ASP A 186 -40.45 0.15 -0.19
C ASP A 186 -39.06 0.75 0.01
N ILE A 187 -38.51 1.38 -1.04
CA ILE A 187 -37.14 1.88 -1.03
C ILE A 187 -36.94 3.18 -1.83
N GLU A 188 -36.02 4.00 -1.36
CA GLU A 188 -35.56 5.21 -2.05
C GLU A 188 -34.65 4.89 -3.23
N ILE A 189 -34.61 5.78 -4.23
CA ILE A 189 -33.72 5.63 -5.37
C ILE A 189 -32.28 5.89 -4.92
N ALA A 190 -31.44 4.87 -5.00
CA ALA A 190 -30.05 4.97 -4.59
C ALA A 190 -29.23 5.85 -5.56
N ARG A 191 -28.13 6.42 -5.05
CA ARG A 191 -27.13 7.11 -5.88
C ARG A 191 -26.47 6.12 -6.84
N THR A 192 -26.13 6.57 -8.06
CA THR A 192 -25.36 5.72 -8.99
C THR A 192 -24.01 5.34 -8.36
N PRO A 193 -23.68 4.03 -8.31
CA PRO A 193 -22.41 3.58 -7.74
C PRO A 193 -21.20 4.18 -8.46
N ARG A 194 -20.15 4.53 -7.68
CA ARG A 194 -18.92 5.12 -8.23
C ARG A 194 -18.26 4.21 -9.28
N SER A 195 -18.31 2.89 -9.09
CA SER A 195 -17.80 1.89 -10.04
C SER A 195 -18.48 2.02 -11.41
N LEU A 196 -19.80 2.19 -11.42
CA LEU A 196 -20.58 2.39 -12.64
C LEU A 196 -20.28 3.75 -13.28
N LEU A 197 -20.23 4.83 -12.48
CA LEU A 197 -19.90 6.18 -12.97
C LEU A 197 -18.54 6.22 -13.67
N VAL A 198 -17.52 5.58 -13.09
CA VAL A 198 -16.17 5.49 -13.69
C VAL A 198 -16.23 4.71 -15.00
N ALA A 199 -16.96 3.59 -15.05
CA ALA A 199 -17.07 2.78 -16.27
C ALA A 199 -17.78 3.51 -17.42
N LEU A 200 -18.83 4.29 -17.10
CA LEU A 200 -19.56 5.11 -18.06
C LEU A 200 -18.72 6.28 -18.56
N SER A 201 -18.09 7.01 -17.64
CA SER A 201 -17.26 8.18 -17.98
C SER A 201 -16.04 7.79 -18.82
N ASN A 202 -15.40 6.66 -18.50
CA ASN A 202 -14.25 6.16 -19.26
C ASN A 202 -14.63 5.55 -20.62
N GLY A 203 -15.89 5.17 -20.82
CA GLY A 203 -16.42 4.67 -22.09
C GLY A 203 -16.98 5.76 -23.01
N ALA A 204 -17.21 6.97 -22.49
CA ALA A 204 -17.85 8.07 -23.21
C ALA A 204 -16.93 8.78 -24.24
N GLY A 205 -15.62 8.50 -24.23
CA GLY A 205 -14.62 9.29 -24.95
C GLY A 205 -14.12 8.80 -26.31
N SER A 206 -14.63 7.72 -26.94
CA SER A 206 -14.03 7.21 -28.18
C SER A 206 -14.93 7.31 -29.42
N GLU A 207 -14.90 8.46 -30.08
CA GLU A 207 -15.13 8.58 -31.53
C GLU A 207 -14.00 9.42 -32.15
N SER A 208 -12.78 8.87 -32.25
CA SER A 208 -11.78 9.27 -33.29
C SER A 208 -10.40 8.59 -33.17
N SER A 209 -10.29 7.29 -32.87
CA SER A 209 -8.98 6.62 -32.94
C SER A 209 -9.09 5.11 -33.15
N ARG A 210 -8.79 4.70 -34.39
CA ARG A 210 -8.51 3.35 -34.92
C ARG A 210 -9.58 2.25 -34.68
N PRO A 211 -9.96 1.47 -35.71
CA PRO A 211 -11.01 0.45 -35.61
C PRO A 211 -10.75 -0.74 -34.65
N ASP A 212 -9.57 -0.82 -34.02
CA ASP A 212 -9.14 -2.00 -33.25
C ASP A 212 -8.98 -1.79 -31.74
N GLU A 213 -9.15 -0.58 -31.19
CA GLU A 213 -8.96 -0.36 -29.76
C GLU A 213 -10.27 -0.20 -29.02
N LYS A 214 -10.66 -1.28 -28.35
CA LYS A 214 -11.85 -1.31 -27.51
C LYS A 214 -11.66 -0.39 -26.26
N PRO A 215 -12.74 0.20 -25.71
CA PRO A 215 -12.67 1.14 -24.58
C PRO A 215 -12.02 0.52 -23.33
N ALA A 216 -11.45 1.34 -22.43
CA ALA A 216 -10.79 0.86 -21.21
C ALA A 216 -11.68 -0.04 -20.31
N SER A 217 -13.01 0.14 -20.35
CA SER A 217 -13.99 -0.74 -19.70
C SER A 217 -14.03 -2.14 -20.32
N SER A 218 -13.89 -2.27 -21.64
CA SER A 218 -13.75 -3.58 -22.29
C SER A 218 -12.40 -4.25 -21.99
N MET A 219 -11.37 -3.47 -21.65
CA MET A 219 -10.07 -4.02 -21.23
C MET A 219 -10.15 -4.59 -19.82
N LEU A 220 -10.83 -3.92 -18.88
CA LEU A 220 -11.00 -4.43 -17.50
C LEU A 220 -11.87 -5.69 -17.40
N PHE A 221 -12.77 -5.96 -18.37
CA PHE A 221 -13.73 -7.07 -18.28
C PHE A 221 -13.75 -8.04 -19.49
N GLY A 222 -12.97 -7.77 -20.55
CA GLY A 222 -12.85 -8.62 -21.73
C GLY A 222 -11.50 -9.31 -21.84
N GLU A 223 -11.43 -10.36 -22.66
CA GLU A 223 -10.17 -11.03 -23.00
C GLU A 223 -9.27 -10.12 -23.87
N ILE A 224 -8.00 -10.02 -23.49
CA ILE A 224 -6.96 -9.25 -24.17
C ILE A 224 -6.04 -10.24 -24.89
N PRO A 225 -6.08 -10.27 -26.24
CA PRO A 225 -5.26 -11.21 -27.02
C PRO A 225 -3.77 -10.86 -26.99
N ASP A 226 -2.95 -11.83 -27.39
CA ASP A 226 -1.51 -11.65 -27.56
C ASP A 226 -1.20 -10.45 -28.47
N GLY A 227 -0.15 -9.68 -28.12
CA GLY A 227 0.22 -8.44 -28.79
C GLY A 227 -0.35 -7.14 -28.16
N HIS A 228 -1.50 -7.19 -27.48
CA HIS A 228 -2.11 -6.00 -26.86
C HIS A 228 -1.90 -5.90 -25.34
N ARG A 229 -1.38 -6.95 -24.70
CA ARG A 229 -1.21 -7.05 -23.24
C ARG A 229 -0.31 -5.96 -22.64
N HIS A 230 0.79 -5.60 -23.31
CA HIS A 230 1.76 -4.64 -22.77
C HIS A 230 1.12 -3.26 -22.56
N ARG A 231 0.51 -2.73 -23.63
CA ARG A 231 -0.19 -1.45 -23.62
C ARG A 231 -1.38 -1.44 -22.66
N ALA A 232 -2.12 -2.55 -22.57
CA ALA A 232 -3.21 -2.69 -21.61
C ALA A 232 -2.73 -2.63 -20.15
N ILE A 233 -1.64 -3.34 -19.81
CA ILE A 233 -1.06 -3.34 -18.46
C ILE A 233 -0.49 -1.97 -18.11
N LEU A 234 0.17 -1.28 -19.05
CA LEU A 234 0.64 0.11 -18.88
C LEU A 234 -0.53 1.04 -18.55
N ARG A 235 -1.60 0.95 -19.34
CA ARG A 235 -2.81 1.75 -19.16
C ARG A 235 -3.43 1.52 -17.80
N TRP A 236 -3.69 0.27 -17.40
CA TRP A 236 -4.24 -0.04 -16.08
C TRP A 236 -3.38 0.47 -14.95
N SER A 237 -2.05 0.28 -15.05
CA SER A 237 -1.09 0.71 -14.05
C SER A 237 -1.13 2.24 -13.90
N TRP A 238 -1.02 2.97 -15.01
CA TRP A 238 -1.07 4.43 -14.99
C TRP A 238 -2.38 4.95 -14.40
N PHE A 239 -3.52 4.45 -14.88
CA PHE A 239 -4.85 4.84 -14.39
C PHE A 239 -5.01 4.63 -12.89
N LYS A 240 -4.55 3.47 -12.38
CA LYS A 240 -4.65 3.18 -10.95
C LYS A 240 -3.79 4.13 -10.14
N ILE A 241 -2.55 4.35 -10.58
CA ILE A 241 -1.56 5.19 -9.89
C ILE A 241 -2.03 6.64 -9.79
N VAL A 242 -2.52 7.24 -10.87
CA VAL A 242 -2.93 8.66 -10.87
C VAL A 242 -4.21 8.92 -10.05
N ASN A 243 -5.09 7.92 -9.93
CA ASN A 243 -6.35 8.02 -9.20
C ASN A 243 -6.25 7.63 -7.71
N GLN A 244 -5.12 7.11 -7.28
CA GLN A 244 -4.94 6.61 -5.93
C GLN A 244 -4.54 7.76 -4.99
N LEU A 245 -5.11 7.75 -3.78
CA LEU A 245 -4.65 8.62 -2.70
C LEU A 245 -3.28 8.14 -2.22
N ASN A 246 -2.26 9.00 -2.24
CA ASN A 246 -0.88 8.67 -1.88
C ASN A 246 -0.30 7.46 -2.64
N PRO A 247 -0.21 7.51 -3.99
CA PRO A 247 0.20 6.36 -4.80
C PRO A 247 1.65 5.94 -4.55
N LEU A 248 2.49 6.85 -4.07
CA LEU A 248 3.87 6.55 -3.70
C LEU A 248 4.00 5.83 -2.34
N ASN A 249 2.91 5.56 -1.62
CA ASN A 249 2.96 4.76 -0.41
C ASN A 249 3.16 3.27 -0.75
N LYS A 250 4.03 2.56 -0.02
CA LYS A 250 4.34 1.14 -0.26
C LYS A 250 3.12 0.22 -0.22
N THR A 251 2.21 0.40 0.73
CA THR A 251 0.97 -0.39 0.81
C THR A 251 0.13 -0.19 -0.44
N ASN A 252 0.04 1.05 -0.92
CA ASN A 252 -0.65 1.40 -2.15
C ASN A 252 0.02 0.80 -3.39
N GLN A 253 1.35 0.81 -3.46
CA GLN A 253 2.11 0.16 -4.53
C GLN A 253 1.92 -1.35 -4.56
N ASP A 254 1.92 -2.00 -3.39
CA ASP A 254 1.74 -3.44 -3.27
C ASP A 254 0.30 -3.85 -3.60
N ILE A 255 -0.70 -3.04 -3.20
CA ILE A 255 -2.11 -3.23 -3.61
C ILE A 255 -2.22 -3.10 -5.12
N THR A 256 -1.71 -2.02 -5.71
CA THR A 256 -1.75 -1.80 -7.16
C THR A 256 -1.03 -2.93 -7.91
N MET A 257 0.15 -3.36 -7.46
CA MET A 257 0.86 -4.50 -8.07
C MET A 257 0.02 -5.77 -8.06
N ARG A 258 -0.61 -6.12 -6.93
CA ARG A 258 -1.47 -7.30 -6.82
C ARG A 258 -2.69 -7.21 -7.72
N GLU A 259 -3.32 -6.04 -7.79
CA GLU A 259 -4.46 -5.79 -8.67
C GLU A 259 -4.08 -5.94 -10.15
N ILE A 260 -2.95 -5.36 -10.57
CA ILE A 260 -2.48 -5.48 -11.96
C ILE A 260 -2.08 -6.92 -12.31
N LEU A 261 -1.47 -7.66 -11.38
CA LEU A 261 -1.17 -9.09 -11.58
C LEU A 261 -2.45 -9.93 -11.72
N LEU A 262 -3.47 -9.64 -10.91
CA LEU A 262 -4.77 -10.29 -11.01
C LEU A 262 -5.47 -9.98 -12.34
N LEU A 263 -5.42 -8.72 -12.80
CA LEU A 263 -5.95 -8.32 -14.11
C LEU A 263 -5.21 -9.03 -15.27
N ASN A 264 -3.88 -9.16 -15.17
CA ASN A 264 -3.11 -9.92 -16.16
C ASN A 264 -3.53 -11.40 -16.20
N GLU A 265 -3.77 -12.03 -15.05
CA GLU A 265 -4.22 -13.42 -14.99
C GLU A 265 -5.65 -13.61 -15.56
N GLN A 266 -6.56 -12.70 -15.23
CA GLN A 266 -7.95 -12.78 -15.61
C GLN A 266 -8.15 -12.45 -17.10
N ASN A 267 -7.54 -11.36 -17.57
CA ASN A 267 -7.88 -10.74 -18.85
C ASN A 267 -6.89 -11.06 -19.97
N CYS A 268 -5.58 -11.22 -19.73
CA CYS A 268 -4.60 -11.45 -20.80
C CYS A 268 -4.56 -12.92 -21.27
N LYS A 269 -4.70 -13.16 -22.57
CA LYS A 269 -4.65 -14.48 -23.21
C LYS A 269 -3.63 -14.49 -24.37
N PRO A 270 -2.43 -15.11 -24.19
CA PRO A 270 -1.92 -15.70 -22.95
C PRO A 270 -1.48 -14.62 -21.94
N LYS A 271 -1.44 -15.00 -20.66
CA LYS A 271 -0.96 -14.13 -19.58
C LYS A 271 0.45 -13.61 -19.88
N ALA A 272 0.70 -12.34 -19.55
CA ALA A 272 2.06 -11.80 -19.58
C ALA A 272 2.92 -12.44 -18.47
N ASP A 273 4.22 -12.50 -18.71
CA ASP A 273 5.19 -12.89 -17.69
C ASP A 273 5.13 -11.95 -16.48
N GLU A 274 5.23 -12.50 -15.26
CA GLU A 274 5.09 -11.72 -14.03
C GLU A 274 6.19 -10.66 -13.89
N ASN A 275 7.44 -10.96 -14.28
CA ASN A 275 8.51 -9.97 -14.22
C ASN A 275 8.27 -8.84 -15.22
N HIS A 276 7.69 -9.15 -16.38
CA HIS A 276 7.28 -8.16 -17.35
C HIS A 276 6.18 -7.23 -16.80
N VAL A 277 5.15 -7.79 -16.15
CA VAL A 277 4.10 -6.99 -15.48
C VAL A 277 4.71 -6.09 -14.40
N ARG A 278 5.60 -6.65 -13.57
CA ARG A 278 6.26 -5.90 -12.49
C ARG A 278 7.09 -4.74 -13.03
N LYS A 279 7.80 -4.95 -14.13
CA LYS A 279 8.57 -3.89 -14.81
C LYS A 279 7.65 -2.76 -15.28
N ILE A 280 6.55 -3.08 -15.96
CA ILE A 280 5.57 -2.08 -16.43
C ILE A 280 5.04 -1.23 -15.27
N VAL A 281 4.61 -1.86 -14.18
CA VAL A 281 4.10 -1.13 -13.00
C VAL A 281 5.18 -0.22 -12.41
N SER A 282 6.43 -0.69 -12.35
CA SER A 282 7.58 0.10 -11.90
C SER A 282 7.81 1.32 -12.80
N ASP A 283 7.80 1.14 -14.11
CA ASP A 283 7.99 2.20 -15.10
C ASP A 283 6.92 3.28 -14.96
N CYS A 284 5.65 2.90 -14.72
CA CYS A 284 4.57 3.85 -14.44
C CYS A 284 4.78 4.63 -13.14
N TYR A 285 5.25 3.99 -12.07
CA TYR A 285 5.55 4.68 -10.80
C TYR A 285 6.73 5.65 -10.93
N ASP A 286 7.76 5.27 -11.68
CA ASP A 286 8.90 6.14 -11.94
C ASP A 286 8.50 7.35 -12.78
N HIS A 287 7.66 7.15 -13.80
CA HIS A 287 7.07 8.25 -14.57
C HIS A 287 6.22 9.18 -13.69
N TYR A 288 5.35 8.61 -12.87
CA TYR A 288 4.51 9.38 -11.93
C TYR A 288 5.37 10.21 -10.97
N ARG A 289 6.44 9.62 -10.43
CA ARG A 289 7.38 10.30 -9.51
C ARG A 289 8.04 11.49 -10.20
N LYS A 290 8.61 11.29 -11.39
CA LYS A 290 9.26 12.34 -12.18
C LYS A 290 8.30 13.49 -12.50
N LYS A 291 7.05 13.16 -12.85
CA LYS A 291 6.01 14.16 -13.13
C LYS A 291 5.71 14.98 -11.87
N LYS A 292 5.52 14.32 -10.72
CA LYS A 292 5.29 15.01 -9.44
C LYS A 292 6.46 15.92 -9.04
N GLU A 293 7.69 15.47 -9.26
CA GLU A 293 8.90 16.24 -9.00
C GLU A 293 9.04 17.48 -9.91
N SER A 294 8.46 17.48 -11.11
CA SER A 294 8.40 18.66 -11.98
C SER A 294 7.32 19.67 -11.57
N GLY A 295 6.67 19.48 -10.41
CA GLY A 295 5.63 20.34 -9.88
C GLY A 295 4.23 20.02 -10.41
N TRP A 296 4.06 18.92 -11.14
CA TRP A 296 2.74 18.46 -11.54
C TRP A 296 1.95 17.95 -10.35
N VAL A 297 0.72 18.44 -10.22
CA VAL A 297 -0.25 17.96 -9.24
C VAL A 297 -1.23 17.05 -9.96
N PRO A 298 -1.39 15.79 -9.54
CA PRO A 298 -2.34 14.88 -10.14
C PRO A 298 -3.75 15.45 -10.05
N SER A 299 -4.45 15.48 -11.18
CA SER A 299 -5.83 15.91 -11.28
C SER A 299 -6.68 14.79 -11.89
N GLN A 300 -8.01 14.92 -11.81
CA GLN A 300 -8.90 14.00 -12.53
C GLN A 300 -8.68 14.04 -14.05
N ALA A 301 -8.25 15.17 -14.60
CA ALA A 301 -7.95 15.30 -16.02
C ALA A 301 -6.79 14.41 -16.47
N ASP A 302 -5.83 14.10 -15.58
CA ASP A 302 -4.72 13.20 -15.89
C ASP A 302 -5.12 11.72 -15.96
N ALA A 303 -6.30 11.41 -15.45
CA ALA A 303 -6.95 10.11 -15.59
C ALA A 303 -7.91 10.05 -16.78
N GLU A 304 -8.10 11.13 -17.55
CA GLU A 304 -8.90 11.08 -18.78
C GLU A 304 -8.15 10.32 -19.87
N SER A 305 -8.87 9.60 -20.74
CA SER A 305 -8.29 8.69 -21.72
C SER A 305 -7.21 9.37 -22.58
N ASP A 306 -7.47 10.56 -23.10
CA ASP A 306 -6.51 11.27 -23.98
C ASP A 306 -5.25 11.75 -23.25
N ALA A 307 -5.39 12.11 -21.96
CA ALA A 307 -4.25 12.49 -21.14
C ALA A 307 -3.43 11.26 -20.77
N ALA A 308 -4.10 10.18 -20.35
CA ALA A 308 -3.47 8.91 -20.03
C ALA A 308 -2.72 8.34 -21.24
N GLU A 309 -3.27 8.39 -22.45
CA GLU A 309 -2.60 7.92 -23.66
C GLU A 309 -1.32 8.68 -23.96
N LYS A 310 -1.32 10.02 -23.81
CA LYS A 310 -0.11 10.82 -23.99
C LYS A 310 0.97 10.46 -22.97
N GLU A 311 0.58 10.09 -21.74
CA GLU A 311 1.54 9.63 -20.73
C GLU A 311 2.03 8.21 -21.03
N ILE A 312 1.15 7.29 -21.43
CA ILE A 312 1.51 5.93 -21.84
C ILE A 312 2.47 5.96 -23.02
N ASP A 313 2.21 6.80 -24.03
CA ASP A 313 3.12 6.96 -25.16
C ASP A 313 4.48 7.50 -24.72
N ARG A 314 4.57 8.37 -23.69
CA ARG A 314 5.86 8.82 -23.12
C ARG A 314 6.58 7.73 -22.33
N ILE A 315 5.82 6.85 -21.67
CA ILE A 315 6.37 5.69 -20.97
C ILE A 315 6.89 4.67 -21.98
N GLU A 316 6.14 4.38 -23.06
CA GLU A 316 6.56 3.44 -24.14
C GLU A 316 7.67 4.00 -25.02
N SER A 317 7.63 5.29 -25.36
CA SER A 317 8.64 5.95 -26.20
C SER A 317 9.88 6.38 -25.43
N SER A 318 9.89 6.24 -24.11
CA SER A 318 11.13 6.36 -23.33
C SER A 318 12.08 5.28 -23.84
N PRO A 319 13.17 5.64 -24.54
CA PRO A 319 14.07 4.66 -25.09
C PRO A 319 14.58 3.79 -23.96
N GLU A 320 14.63 2.47 -24.18
CA GLU A 320 15.27 1.55 -23.24
C GLU A 320 16.62 2.11 -22.82
N GLY A 321 16.70 2.60 -21.58
CA GLY A 321 17.91 3.20 -21.02
C GLY A 321 18.06 4.71 -21.23
N SER A 322 17.96 5.43 -20.11
CA SER A 322 18.54 6.76 -19.84
C SER A 322 17.96 7.99 -20.59
N SER A 323 17.07 8.69 -19.90
CA SER A 323 17.28 10.12 -19.68
C SER A 323 17.54 10.33 -18.19
N LYS A 324 18.70 10.92 -17.89
CA LYS A 324 19.07 11.25 -16.50
C LYS A 324 17.96 12.12 -15.89
N PRO A 325 17.55 11.85 -14.65
CA PRO A 325 16.65 12.74 -13.92
C PRO A 325 17.20 14.18 -13.95
N ALA A 326 16.31 15.16 -14.09
CA ALA A 326 16.65 16.58 -14.00
C ALA A 326 17.50 16.86 -12.75
N PRO A 327 18.43 17.84 -12.76
CA PRO A 327 19.28 18.14 -11.61
C PRO A 327 18.37 18.53 -10.44
N GLY A 328 18.29 17.63 -9.45
CA GLY A 328 17.35 17.73 -8.33
C GLY A 328 16.17 16.76 -8.34
N SER A 329 16.18 15.64 -9.07
CA SER A 329 15.14 14.58 -9.02
C SER A 329 15.70 13.23 -8.57
N GLY A 330 16.55 13.27 -7.55
CA GLY A 330 17.17 12.10 -6.95
C GLY A 330 17.34 12.27 -5.45
N LEU A 331 18.26 11.49 -4.89
CA LEU A 331 18.63 11.52 -3.48
C LEU A 331 19.07 12.94 -3.01
N GLU A 332 19.39 13.83 -3.95
CA GLU A 332 19.67 15.24 -3.73
C GLU A 332 18.50 16.02 -3.10
N LEU A 333 17.25 15.66 -3.41
CA LEU A 333 16.06 16.25 -2.76
C LEU A 333 15.99 15.93 -1.27
N TYR A 334 16.69 14.88 -0.84
CA TYR A 334 16.74 14.47 0.56
C TYR A 334 17.97 15.05 1.27
N GLY A 335 18.76 15.92 0.63
CA GLY A 335 19.95 16.54 1.23
C GLY A 335 21.25 15.78 1.02
N LEU A 336 21.27 14.76 0.13
CA LEU A 336 22.50 14.09 -0.29
C LEU A 336 23.20 14.89 -1.40
N LYS A 337 24.53 14.91 -1.40
CA LYS A 337 25.27 15.67 -2.40
C LYS A 337 25.75 14.72 -3.50
N LYS A 338 25.20 14.87 -4.70
CA LYS A 338 25.62 14.06 -5.86
C LYS A 338 27.05 14.43 -6.27
N ILE A 339 27.86 13.40 -6.50
CA ILE A 339 29.21 13.49 -7.03
C ILE A 339 29.36 12.56 -8.24
N THR A 340 30.34 12.83 -9.09
CA THR A 340 30.66 11.99 -10.26
C THR A 340 32.09 11.49 -10.14
N VAL A 341 32.28 10.17 -10.18
CA VAL A 341 33.60 9.52 -10.14
C VAL A 341 33.75 8.69 -11.42
N GLY A 342 34.66 9.11 -12.28
CA GLY A 342 34.76 8.56 -13.64
C GLY A 342 33.46 8.76 -14.42
N LYS A 343 32.79 7.65 -14.80
CA LYS A 343 31.50 7.67 -15.49
C LYS A 343 30.30 7.36 -14.59
N ILE A 344 30.53 7.14 -13.29
CA ILE A 344 29.50 6.71 -12.35
C ILE A 344 29.05 7.88 -11.48
N GLU A 345 27.74 7.97 -11.26
CA GLU A 345 27.13 8.88 -10.31
C GLU A 345 27.12 8.24 -8.92
N ALA A 346 27.63 8.96 -7.92
CA ALA A 346 27.67 8.58 -6.51
C ALA A 346 27.15 9.71 -5.62
N TYR A 347 27.07 9.48 -4.31
CA TYR A 347 26.48 10.44 -3.36
C TYR A 347 27.31 10.53 -2.08
N GLU A 348 27.56 11.77 -1.65
CA GLU A 348 28.09 12.11 -0.34
C GLU A 348 26.95 12.37 0.66
N PRO A 349 27.20 12.22 1.98
CA PRO A 349 26.20 12.45 3.02
C PRO A 349 25.48 13.80 2.97
N GLY A 350 26.13 14.86 2.48
CA GLY A 350 25.56 16.20 2.55
C GLY A 350 25.12 16.55 3.97
N GLU A 351 23.83 16.82 4.15
CA GLU A 351 23.22 17.14 5.45
C GLU A 351 22.87 15.91 6.31
N TRP A 352 22.99 14.70 5.76
CA TRP A 352 22.78 13.48 6.52
C TRP A 352 23.90 13.31 7.54
N ARG A 353 23.51 12.86 8.72
CA ARG A 353 24.41 12.45 9.79
C ARG A 353 23.81 11.28 10.53
N ILE A 354 24.63 10.60 11.33
CA ILE A 354 24.17 9.55 12.22
C ILE A 354 24.49 9.93 13.67
N GLU A 355 23.60 9.56 14.58
CA GLU A 355 23.85 9.57 16.01
C GLU A 355 23.87 8.11 16.48
N MET A 356 24.77 7.77 17.40
CA MET A 356 24.83 6.43 17.98
C MET A 356 24.29 6.50 19.41
N ILE A 357 23.14 5.86 19.64
CA ILE A 357 22.63 5.65 20.99
C ILE A 357 23.25 4.38 21.55
N HIS A 358 23.89 4.56 22.70
CA HIS A 358 24.56 3.50 23.44
C HIS A 358 23.57 2.70 24.31
N SER A 359 22.48 2.26 23.69
CA SER A 359 21.49 1.36 24.28
C SER A 359 21.93 -0.10 24.13
N ASP A 360 21.20 -1.01 24.77
CA ASP A 360 21.38 -2.44 24.62
C ASP A 360 20.08 -3.07 24.08
N PRO A 361 20.00 -3.42 22.77
CA PRO A 361 21.08 -3.35 21.78
C PRO A 361 21.39 -1.91 21.31
N PRO A 362 22.60 -1.65 20.75
CA PRO A 362 22.98 -0.32 20.28
C PRO A 362 22.13 0.11 19.08
N GLU A 363 21.67 1.35 19.13
CA GLU A 363 20.83 1.95 18.11
C GLU A 363 21.60 3.02 17.33
N ILE A 364 21.33 3.09 16.03
CA ILE A 364 21.73 4.21 15.17
C ILE A 364 20.48 5.04 14.91
N ILE A 365 20.59 6.35 15.11
CA ILE A 365 19.63 7.30 14.57
C ILE A 365 20.23 7.90 13.31
N LEU A 366 19.57 7.64 12.18
CA LEU A 366 19.84 8.39 10.96
C LEU A 366 19.10 9.73 11.03
N CYS A 367 19.85 10.84 11.00
CA CYS A 367 19.35 12.20 11.08
C CYS A 367 19.39 12.87 9.72
N VAL A 368 18.22 13.23 9.20
CA VAL A 368 18.02 13.84 7.88
C VAL A 368 17.15 15.09 8.02
N PRO A 369 17.75 16.31 8.05
CA PRO A 369 17.03 17.55 8.26
C PRO A 369 15.89 17.80 7.25
N ALA A 370 16.10 17.42 5.99
CA ALA A 370 15.08 17.51 4.94
C ALA A 370 13.76 16.77 5.27
N TRP A 371 13.76 15.89 6.27
CA TRP A 371 12.60 15.10 6.69
C TRP A 371 11.97 15.61 7.99
N GLU A 372 12.27 16.82 8.45
CA GLU A 372 11.73 17.42 9.68
C GLU A 372 10.18 17.44 9.73
N ALA A 373 9.51 17.63 8.59
CA ALA A 373 8.04 17.63 8.51
C ALA A 373 7.38 16.24 8.60
N THR A 374 8.16 15.15 8.68
CA THR A 374 7.62 13.78 8.78
C THR A 374 7.26 13.40 10.22
N PRO A 375 6.49 12.32 10.45
CA PRO A 375 6.15 11.87 11.80
C PRO A 375 7.37 11.59 12.69
N CYS A 376 8.49 11.15 12.10
CA CYS A 376 9.74 10.90 12.83
C CYS A 376 10.64 12.14 12.96
N ARG A 377 10.20 13.31 12.46
CA ARG A 377 10.95 14.58 12.46
C ARG A 377 12.38 14.44 11.94
N GLY A 378 12.56 13.62 10.91
CA GLY A 378 13.85 13.34 10.28
C GLY A 378 14.83 12.54 11.12
N ARG A 379 14.39 11.91 12.22
CA ARG A 379 15.21 11.06 13.09
C ARG A 379 14.71 9.62 13.02
N ILE A 380 15.53 8.72 12.49
CA ILE A 380 15.12 7.34 12.21
C ILE A 380 15.97 6.38 13.01
N HIS A 381 15.35 5.76 14.01
CA HIS A 381 15.97 4.76 14.86
C HIS A 381 16.08 3.42 14.14
N MET A 382 17.24 2.78 14.21
CA MET A 382 17.46 1.47 13.64
C MET A 382 18.58 0.70 14.35
N SER A 383 18.48 -0.62 14.33
CA SER A 383 19.57 -1.48 14.81
C SER A 383 20.78 -1.38 13.89
N PHE A 384 21.95 -1.79 14.38
CA PHE A 384 23.16 -1.87 13.57
C PHE A 384 23.04 -2.83 12.38
N ASP A 385 22.30 -3.93 12.55
CA ASP A 385 22.01 -4.89 11.46
C ASP A 385 21.13 -4.24 10.38
N THR A 386 20.11 -3.48 10.80
CA THR A 386 19.27 -2.70 9.89
C THR A 386 20.09 -1.69 9.10
N PHE A 387 20.94 -0.90 9.77
CA PHE A 387 21.80 0.11 9.14
C PHE A 387 22.80 -0.52 8.15
N ARG A 388 23.31 -1.72 8.48
CA ARG A 388 24.23 -2.48 7.62
C ARG A 388 23.58 -3.10 6.39
N SER A 389 22.26 -3.04 6.23
CA SER A 389 21.58 -3.62 5.08
C SER A 389 20.85 -2.54 4.31
N ALA A 390 21.21 -2.32 3.05
CA ALA A 390 20.58 -1.27 2.25
C ALA A 390 19.05 -1.46 2.13
N PRO A 391 18.53 -2.68 1.86
CA PRO A 391 17.09 -2.93 1.85
C PRO A 391 16.43 -2.68 3.20
N LYS A 392 17.06 -3.12 4.31
CA LYS A 392 16.50 -2.91 5.66
C LYS A 392 16.51 -1.42 6.05
N THR A 393 17.55 -0.68 5.65
CA THR A 393 17.64 0.77 5.86
C THR A 393 16.55 1.50 5.08
N ALA A 394 16.34 1.17 3.80
CA ALA A 394 15.26 1.76 3.00
C ALA A 394 13.88 1.48 3.63
N ALA A 395 13.64 0.24 4.08
CA ALA A 395 12.41 -0.11 4.78
C ALA A 395 12.24 0.66 6.10
N ALA A 396 13.30 0.84 6.89
CA ALA A 396 13.27 1.62 8.13
C ALA A 396 12.93 3.10 7.87
N VAL A 397 13.53 3.70 6.85
CA VAL A 397 13.25 5.07 6.40
C VAL A 397 11.79 5.22 5.97
N PHE A 398 11.29 4.30 5.14
CA PHE A 398 9.90 4.32 4.70
C PHE A 398 8.93 4.18 5.88
N ASN A 399 9.20 3.25 6.80
CA ASN A 399 8.35 3.02 7.97
C ASN A 399 8.30 4.23 8.91
N ALA A 400 9.42 4.90 9.14
CA ALA A 400 9.50 6.05 10.02
C ALA A 400 8.89 7.32 9.39
N THR A 401 9.13 7.55 8.10
CA THR A 401 8.68 8.77 7.42
C THR A 401 7.27 8.66 6.84
N ARG A 402 6.81 7.44 6.53
CA ARG A 402 5.56 7.12 5.80
C ARG A 402 5.45 7.76 4.41
N THR A 403 6.51 8.41 3.92
CA THR A 403 6.47 9.26 2.73
C THR A 403 7.65 9.02 1.79
N TYR A 404 8.85 8.70 2.31
CA TYR A 404 10.06 8.62 1.50
C TYR A 404 10.45 7.17 1.18
N ILE A 405 10.74 6.91 -0.11
CA ILE A 405 11.19 5.61 -0.62
C ILE A 405 12.59 5.79 -1.21
N LEU A 406 13.58 5.09 -0.66
CA LEU A 406 14.97 5.16 -1.12
C LEU A 406 15.31 4.06 -2.13
N ASP A 407 14.57 2.96 -2.15
CA ASP A 407 14.82 1.76 -2.95
C ASP A 407 13.92 1.64 -4.19
N GLY A 408 13.41 2.76 -4.72
CA GLY A 408 12.62 2.77 -5.96
C GLY A 408 13.34 2.08 -7.14
N ASP A 409 14.68 2.11 -7.14
CA ASP A 409 15.54 1.18 -7.86
C ASP A 409 16.47 0.52 -6.85
N ALA A 410 16.14 -0.71 -6.44
CA ALA A 410 16.87 -1.44 -5.41
C ALA A 410 18.35 -1.64 -5.76
N GLY A 411 18.69 -1.79 -7.04
CA GLY A 411 20.06 -1.94 -7.51
C GLY A 411 20.85 -0.64 -7.39
N LYS A 412 20.24 0.49 -7.76
CA LYS A 412 20.83 1.83 -7.60
C LYS A 412 21.01 2.19 -6.12
N TRP A 413 20.02 1.90 -5.28
CA TRP A 413 20.12 2.14 -3.84
C TRP A 413 21.19 1.28 -3.19
N GLN A 414 21.25 -0.02 -3.50
CA GLN A 414 22.28 -0.92 -2.99
C GLN A 414 23.68 -0.36 -3.30
N ARG A 415 23.94 0.03 -4.55
CA ARG A 415 25.22 0.63 -4.96
C ARG A 415 25.50 1.96 -4.28
N THR A 416 24.48 2.78 -4.05
CA THR A 416 24.64 4.08 -3.37
C THR A 416 24.96 3.89 -1.88
N TRP A 417 24.24 2.99 -1.20
CA TRP A 417 24.40 2.75 0.22
C TRP A 417 25.69 1.99 0.55
N LYS A 418 26.02 0.96 -0.25
CA LYS A 418 27.17 0.07 -0.03
C LYS A 418 28.45 0.47 -0.74
N GLY A 419 28.36 1.34 -1.75
CA GLY A 419 29.50 1.67 -2.59
C GLY A 419 29.65 0.71 -3.76
N GLN A 420 30.73 0.91 -4.51
CA GLN A 420 31.05 0.12 -5.69
C GLN A 420 32.55 -0.17 -5.72
N ASP A 421 32.90 -1.43 -5.98
CA ASP A 421 34.30 -1.84 -6.14
C ASP A 421 34.95 -1.20 -7.38
N ALA A 422 36.27 -1.16 -7.38
CA ALA A 422 37.06 -0.65 -8.49
C ALA A 422 36.78 -1.41 -9.79
N SER A 423 36.41 -0.68 -10.84
CA SER A 423 36.08 -1.24 -12.15
C SER A 423 36.49 -0.29 -13.26
N LYS A 424 36.49 -0.76 -14.51
CA LYS A 424 36.75 0.10 -15.68
C LYS A 424 35.74 1.26 -15.78
N ALA A 425 34.52 1.10 -15.28
CA ALA A 425 33.50 2.14 -15.29
C ALA A 425 33.77 3.24 -14.25
N THR A 426 34.44 2.92 -13.14
CA THR A 426 34.87 3.85 -12.09
C THR A 426 36.30 4.34 -12.27
N ASP A 427 36.87 4.20 -13.48
CA ASP A 427 38.29 4.52 -13.75
C ASP A 427 39.26 3.80 -12.79
N HIS A 428 38.92 2.55 -12.46
CA HIS A 428 39.64 1.69 -11.51
C HIS A 428 39.73 2.24 -10.07
N GLN A 429 38.85 3.17 -9.69
CA GLN A 429 38.73 3.67 -8.32
C GLN A 429 37.57 2.98 -7.59
N SER A 430 37.78 2.61 -6.33
CA SER A 430 36.68 2.17 -5.45
C SER A 430 35.89 3.39 -4.99
N ILE A 431 34.57 3.30 -4.99
CA ILE A 431 33.68 4.39 -4.55
C ILE A 431 33.07 3.96 -3.21
N PRO A 432 33.38 4.67 -2.10
CA PRO A 432 32.81 4.35 -0.80
C PRO A 432 31.28 4.56 -0.80
N GLY A 433 30.58 3.70 -0.07
CA GLY A 433 29.13 3.80 0.09
C GLY A 433 28.74 4.89 1.06
N LEU A 434 27.49 5.38 0.94
CA LEU A 434 26.94 6.37 1.86
C LEU A 434 27.01 5.92 3.33
N MET A 435 26.82 4.61 3.59
CA MET A 435 26.96 4.01 4.92
C MET A 435 28.36 4.21 5.51
N GLU A 436 29.39 4.01 4.69
CA GLU A 436 30.80 4.16 5.10
C GLU A 436 31.14 5.63 5.33
N LEU A 437 30.70 6.51 4.42
CA LEU A 437 30.90 7.95 4.54
C LEU A 437 30.22 8.54 5.78
N LEU A 438 29.01 8.10 6.12
CA LEU A 438 28.33 8.52 7.35
C LEU A 438 29.08 8.06 8.61
N MET A 439 29.61 6.84 8.61
CA MET A 439 30.41 6.31 9.71
C MET A 439 31.77 7.00 9.84
N GLN A 440 32.40 7.35 8.72
CA GLN A 440 33.63 8.13 8.70
C GLN A 440 33.38 9.55 9.22
N LYS A 441 32.38 10.25 8.68
CA LYS A 441 31.99 11.59 9.13
C LYS A 441 31.70 11.61 10.64
N LYS A 442 30.99 10.59 11.16
CA LYS A 442 30.74 10.50 12.60
C LYS A 442 32.00 10.26 13.43
N ARG A 443 32.99 9.50 12.92
CA ARG A 443 34.29 9.29 13.56
C ARG A 443 35.18 10.53 13.55
N GLU A 444 34.95 11.43 12.60
CA GLU A 444 35.68 12.71 12.50
C GLU A 444 35.01 13.81 13.36
N GLU A 445 33.68 13.80 13.47
CA GLU A 445 32.89 14.77 14.26
C GLU A 445 32.91 14.50 15.76
N ASP A 446 32.73 13.25 16.15
CA ASP A 446 32.97 12.79 17.51
C ASP A 446 34.29 12.03 17.45
N ASP A 447 35.29 12.38 18.27
CA ASP A 447 36.31 11.41 18.68
C ASP A 447 35.55 10.20 19.25
N ILE A 448 35.14 9.25 18.40
CA ILE A 448 34.43 8.04 18.83
C ILE A 448 35.48 7.17 19.53
N ALA A 449 35.78 7.52 20.78
CA ALA A 449 36.11 6.55 21.79
C ALA A 449 34.93 5.56 21.83
N VAL A 450 35.24 4.29 21.62
CA VAL A 450 34.29 3.25 21.23
C VAL A 450 33.44 2.82 22.44
N GLY A 451 32.44 3.62 22.81
CA GLY A 451 31.66 3.43 24.04
C GLY A 451 30.42 2.51 23.98
N THR A 452 29.90 2.11 22.82
CA THR A 452 28.62 1.36 22.74
C THR A 452 28.80 -0.13 23.02
N SER A 453 29.85 -0.72 22.47
CA SER A 453 30.16 -2.13 22.70
C SER A 453 30.57 -2.36 24.16
N SER A 454 31.25 -1.39 24.79
CA SER A 454 31.65 -1.49 26.20
C SER A 454 30.43 -1.53 27.12
N LEU A 455 29.35 -0.78 26.85
CA LEU A 455 28.14 -0.80 27.69
C LEU A 455 27.40 -2.16 27.69
N ARG A 456 27.18 -2.81 26.54
CA ARG A 456 26.60 -4.18 26.49
C ARG A 456 27.51 -5.17 27.22
N TYR A 457 28.82 -5.11 26.96
CA TYR A 457 29.73 -6.05 27.61
C TYR A 457 29.92 -5.76 29.10
N ALA A 458 29.73 -4.50 29.53
CA ALA A 458 29.65 -4.12 30.93
C ALA A 458 28.41 -4.70 31.59
N GLN A 459 27.24 -4.58 30.95
CA GLN A 459 26.00 -5.18 31.45
C GLN A 459 26.09 -6.71 31.54
N LEU A 460 26.62 -7.36 30.50
CA LEU A 460 26.85 -8.80 30.50
C LEU A 460 27.89 -9.23 31.56
N ALA A 461 28.96 -8.47 31.74
CA ALA A 461 29.92 -8.69 32.83
C ALA A 461 29.24 -8.54 34.21
N GLY A 462 28.33 -7.57 34.34
CA GLY A 462 27.48 -7.39 35.51
C GLY A 462 26.61 -8.61 35.83
N TYR A 463 26.05 -9.26 34.81
CA TYR A 463 25.31 -10.53 35.00
C TYR A 463 26.21 -11.65 35.48
N VAL A 464 27.43 -11.77 34.93
CA VAL A 464 28.41 -12.76 35.41
C VAL A 464 28.76 -12.50 36.88
N LEU A 465 28.98 -11.24 37.27
CA LEU A 465 29.23 -10.87 38.67
C LEU A 465 28.04 -11.18 39.58
N GLN A 466 26.81 -10.98 39.13
CA GLN A 466 25.62 -11.35 39.91
C GLN A 466 25.55 -12.87 40.17
N VAL A 467 26.00 -13.69 39.23
CA VAL A 467 26.13 -15.15 39.45
C VAL A 467 27.28 -15.43 40.43
N PHE A 468 28.42 -14.75 40.33
CA PHE A 468 29.56 -14.93 41.23
C PHE A 468 29.27 -14.49 42.66
N LYS A 469 28.44 -13.46 42.86
CA LYS A 469 27.96 -13.04 44.19
C LYS A 469 27.15 -14.14 44.91
N LYS A 470 26.62 -15.11 44.16
CA LYS A 470 25.90 -16.29 44.68
C LYS A 470 26.79 -17.52 44.77
N ALA A 471 28.11 -17.37 44.58
CA ALA A 471 29.05 -18.48 44.66
C ALA A 471 29.01 -19.13 46.05
N THR A 472 29.04 -20.46 46.06
CA THR A 472 29.06 -21.22 47.32
C THR A 472 30.47 -21.27 47.90
N GLN A 473 30.57 -21.51 49.20
CA GLN A 473 31.81 -21.94 49.84
C GLN A 473 31.98 -23.46 49.67
N PRO A 474 33.20 -24.01 49.82
CA PRO A 474 33.41 -25.44 49.78
C PRO A 474 32.67 -26.10 50.94
N ARG A 475 32.26 -27.36 50.77
CA ARG A 475 31.57 -28.11 51.84
C ARG A 475 32.50 -28.51 52.98
N ASP A 476 33.79 -28.60 52.69
CA ASP A 476 34.85 -29.02 53.60
C ASP A 476 35.98 -27.98 53.49
N GLU A 477 36.27 -27.29 54.60
CA GLU A 477 37.31 -26.26 54.64
C GLU A 477 38.73 -26.86 54.66
N GLU A 478 38.90 -28.08 55.19
CA GLU A 478 40.21 -28.77 55.24
C GLU A 478 40.58 -29.32 53.86
N LYS A 479 39.57 -29.73 53.09
CA LYS A 479 39.74 -30.22 51.73
C LYS A 479 38.76 -29.51 50.80
N PRO A 480 39.04 -28.26 50.42
CA PRO A 480 38.09 -27.51 49.63
C PRO A 480 37.97 -28.09 48.23
N GLU A 481 36.74 -28.41 47.85
CA GLU A 481 36.39 -28.98 46.54
C GLU A 481 35.49 -28.01 45.77
N PRO A 482 35.65 -27.91 44.43
CA PRO A 482 34.74 -27.14 43.60
C PRO A 482 33.34 -27.76 43.58
N ASN A 483 32.33 -26.98 43.22
CA ASN A 483 30.97 -27.48 43.13
C ASN A 483 30.82 -28.43 41.92
N GLU A 484 30.46 -29.69 42.18
CA GLU A 484 30.31 -30.74 41.16
C GLU A 484 29.33 -30.38 40.04
N SER A 485 28.35 -29.50 40.31
CA SER A 485 27.41 -29.02 39.29
C SER A 485 28.00 -28.02 38.27
N GLY A 486 29.25 -27.60 38.45
CA GLY A 486 29.91 -26.59 37.62
C GLY A 486 29.55 -25.15 37.98
N ARG A 487 28.71 -24.92 39.00
CA ARG A 487 28.37 -23.58 39.50
C ARG A 487 29.55 -22.93 40.24
N PRO A 488 29.62 -21.59 40.30
CA PRO A 488 30.71 -20.90 40.98
C PRO A 488 30.87 -21.29 42.45
N CYS A 489 32.11 -21.61 42.83
CA CYS A 489 32.49 -22.02 44.17
C CYS A 489 33.86 -21.43 44.52
N TRP A 490 33.99 -20.77 45.67
CA TRP A 490 35.27 -20.29 46.18
C TRP A 490 36.03 -21.47 46.79
N VAL A 491 36.95 -22.07 46.04
CA VAL A 491 37.71 -23.25 46.50
C VAL A 491 38.84 -22.82 47.44
N THR A 492 39.41 -21.65 47.22
CA THR A 492 40.30 -21.01 48.19
C THR A 492 39.83 -19.57 48.39
N PRO A 493 40.36 -18.84 49.40
CA PRO A 493 40.04 -17.43 49.59
C PRO A 493 40.35 -16.53 48.38
N ASP A 494 41.15 -17.03 47.42
CA ASP A 494 41.61 -16.28 46.25
C ASP A 494 41.26 -16.94 44.92
N GLU A 495 40.66 -18.13 44.92
CA GLU A 495 40.34 -18.87 43.69
C GLU A 495 38.84 -19.23 43.60
N LEU A 496 38.16 -18.64 42.62
CA LEU A 496 36.80 -18.98 42.24
C LEU A 496 36.83 -20.00 41.09
N TRP A 497 36.26 -21.18 41.33
CA TRP A 497 36.21 -22.26 40.35
C TRP A 497 34.79 -22.44 39.81
N PHE A 498 34.64 -22.57 38.49
CA PHE A 498 33.34 -22.70 37.83
C PHE A 498 33.47 -23.25 36.41
N GLN A 499 32.37 -23.70 35.81
CA GLN A 499 32.29 -24.02 34.38
C GLN A 499 31.73 -22.84 33.61
N TRP A 500 32.47 -22.35 32.62
CA TRP A 500 32.06 -21.20 31.80
C TRP A 500 30.67 -21.41 31.17
N GLY A 501 30.45 -22.58 30.56
CA GLY A 501 29.15 -22.91 29.96
C GLY A 501 27.99 -22.85 30.95
N ARG A 502 28.21 -23.34 32.18
CA ARG A 502 27.18 -23.39 33.23
C ARG A 502 26.75 -22.01 33.71
N VAL A 503 27.69 -21.08 33.84
CA VAL A 503 27.39 -19.69 34.21
C VAL A 503 26.47 -19.04 33.17
N TRP A 504 26.76 -19.23 31.89
CA TRP A 504 25.94 -18.68 30.81
C TRP A 504 24.60 -19.38 30.64
N GLU A 505 24.47 -20.66 31.00
CA GLU A 505 23.17 -21.33 31.12
C GLU A 505 22.31 -20.69 32.21
N ASP A 506 22.88 -20.37 33.37
CA ASP A 506 22.15 -19.72 34.47
C ASP A 506 21.76 -18.26 34.08
N ILE A 507 22.63 -17.51 33.40
CA ILE A 507 22.30 -16.15 32.89
C ILE A 507 21.19 -16.22 31.83
N GLY A 508 21.29 -17.14 30.87
CA GLY A 508 20.32 -17.27 29.78
C GLY A 508 18.90 -17.66 30.21
N ARG A 509 18.72 -18.14 31.45
CA ARG A 509 17.39 -18.38 32.03
C ARG A 509 16.66 -17.12 32.46
N SER A 510 17.40 -16.03 32.73
CA SER A 510 16.85 -14.79 33.29
C SER A 510 17.11 -13.57 32.42
N HIS A 511 18.02 -13.67 31.45
CA HIS A 511 18.44 -12.57 30.60
C HIS A 511 18.55 -13.04 29.14
N ASP A 512 18.23 -12.15 28.21
CA ASP A 512 18.44 -12.40 26.79
C ASP A 512 19.93 -12.27 26.43
N VAL A 513 20.53 -13.38 25.99
CA VAL A 513 21.94 -13.47 25.60
C VAL A 513 22.02 -14.01 24.19
N GLN A 514 22.56 -13.20 23.28
CA GLN A 514 22.69 -13.50 21.86
C GLN A 514 23.86 -14.47 21.59
N ALA A 515 23.75 -15.19 20.48
CA ALA A 515 24.79 -16.12 20.04
C ALA A 515 26.14 -15.40 19.86
N GLY A 516 27.17 -15.85 20.59
CA GLY A 516 28.53 -15.30 20.51
C GLY A 516 28.86 -14.20 21.54
N GLU A 517 27.87 -13.65 22.25
CA GLU A 517 28.14 -12.62 23.28
C GLU A 517 29.00 -13.14 24.43
N ARG A 518 28.76 -14.38 24.86
CA ARG A 518 29.62 -15.06 25.85
C ARG A 518 31.09 -15.12 25.44
N ASN A 519 31.35 -15.29 24.14
CA ASN A 519 32.71 -15.37 23.60
C ASN A 519 33.35 -13.99 23.53
N ARG A 520 32.55 -12.94 23.29
CA ARG A 520 33.02 -11.55 23.29
C ARG A 520 33.41 -11.09 24.69
N VAL A 521 32.61 -11.42 25.72
CA VAL A 521 32.97 -11.16 27.13
C VAL A 521 34.27 -11.88 27.50
N ARG A 522 34.40 -13.17 27.13
CA ARG A 522 35.64 -13.92 27.30
C ARG A 522 36.82 -13.22 26.63
N ALA A 523 36.70 -12.84 25.36
CA ALA A 523 37.78 -12.17 24.63
C ALA A 523 38.22 -10.86 25.30
N LYS A 524 37.27 -10.05 25.79
CA LYS A 524 37.58 -8.81 26.51
C LYS A 524 38.30 -9.03 27.83
N LEU A 525 37.92 -10.05 28.60
CA LEU A 525 38.62 -10.41 29.83
C LEU A 525 40.02 -10.93 29.53
N LEU A 526 40.18 -11.78 28.51
CA LEU A 526 41.48 -12.28 28.07
C LEU A 526 42.41 -11.13 27.65
N GLU A 527 41.89 -10.18 26.88
CA GLU A 527 42.57 -8.96 26.48
C GLU A 527 42.99 -8.11 27.69
N ALA A 528 42.05 -7.85 28.61
CA ALA A 528 42.31 -7.08 29.84
C ALA A 528 43.41 -7.70 30.71
N MET A 529 43.49 -9.03 30.75
CA MET A 529 44.50 -9.77 31.50
C MET A 529 45.79 -10.04 30.71
N GLY A 530 45.85 -9.69 29.43
CA GLY A 530 46.97 -10.01 28.54
C GLY A 530 47.21 -11.52 28.39
N GLN A 531 46.16 -12.34 28.48
CA GLN A 531 46.23 -13.80 28.43
C GLN A 531 45.65 -14.35 27.14
N ARG A 532 46.15 -15.51 26.69
CA ARG A 532 45.63 -16.19 25.49
C ARG A 532 44.40 -17.04 25.79
N ASP A 533 44.29 -17.54 27.02
CA ASP A 533 43.17 -18.34 27.47
C ASP A 533 42.97 -18.21 28.99
N PHE A 534 41.82 -18.67 29.49
CA PHE A 534 41.53 -18.77 30.91
C PHE A 534 42.41 -19.84 31.57
N SER A 535 42.69 -19.66 32.85
CA SER A 535 43.32 -20.71 33.64
C SER A 535 42.31 -21.83 33.91
N HIS A 536 42.69 -23.07 33.62
CA HIS A 536 41.87 -24.25 33.84
C HIS A 536 42.49 -25.20 34.86
N LYS A 537 41.68 -25.76 35.76
CA LYS A 537 42.07 -26.84 36.68
C LYS A 537 41.10 -27.99 36.57
N ARG A 538 41.59 -29.22 36.74
CA ARG A 538 40.78 -30.44 36.70
C ARG A 538 40.63 -31.03 38.10
N HIS A 539 39.42 -31.40 38.46
CA HIS A 539 39.12 -32.06 39.73
C HIS A 539 38.44 -33.41 39.47
N ARG A 540 38.71 -34.42 40.32
CA ARG A 540 38.15 -35.76 40.18
C ARG A 540 37.14 -36.00 41.30
N PHE A 541 35.87 -36.04 40.92
CA PHE A 541 34.78 -36.48 41.78
C PHE A 541 34.58 -38.00 41.65
N GLN A 542 33.65 -38.53 42.45
CA GLN A 542 33.19 -39.91 42.30
C GLN A 542 32.50 -40.13 40.94
N SER A 543 31.77 -39.13 40.44
CA SER A 543 31.07 -39.17 39.16
C SER A 543 31.99 -39.09 37.93
N GLY A 544 33.22 -38.61 38.10
CA GLY A 544 34.17 -38.45 37.00
C GLY A 544 35.14 -37.29 37.18
N ARG A 545 35.92 -37.02 36.14
CA ARG A 545 36.86 -35.90 36.10
C ARG A 545 36.21 -34.72 35.36
N LEU A 546 36.14 -33.57 36.02
CA LEU A 546 35.61 -32.34 35.45
C LEU A 546 36.73 -31.29 35.33
N GLU A 547 36.58 -30.38 34.36
CA GLU A 547 37.46 -29.24 34.13
C GLU A 547 36.73 -27.94 34.46
N PHE A 548 37.42 -27.05 35.15
CA PHE A 548 36.91 -25.78 35.66
C PHE A 548 37.78 -24.63 35.18
N VAL A 549 37.15 -23.50 34.88
CA VAL A 549 37.81 -22.20 34.80
C VAL A 549 38.09 -21.72 36.23
N VAL A 550 39.27 -21.14 36.43
CA VAL A 550 39.71 -20.60 37.72
C VAL A 550 39.95 -19.11 37.57
N PHE A 551 39.15 -18.31 38.28
CA PHE A 551 39.34 -16.86 38.37
C PHE A 551 40.02 -16.54 39.70
N THR A 552 41.16 -15.84 39.62
CA THR A 552 41.79 -15.20 40.78
C THR A 552 41.09 -13.88 41.10
N ARG A 553 41.48 -13.22 42.21
CA ARG A 553 41.01 -11.85 42.50
C ARG A 553 41.22 -10.88 41.35
N ASP A 554 42.33 -10.99 40.63
CA ASP A 554 42.62 -10.12 39.49
C ASP A 554 41.62 -10.32 38.34
N TRP A 555 41.23 -11.56 38.06
CA TRP A 555 40.18 -11.84 37.06
C TRP A 555 38.81 -11.31 37.48
N VAL A 556 38.47 -11.41 38.76
CA VAL A 556 37.22 -10.85 39.29
C VAL A 556 37.26 -9.33 39.22
N SER A 557 38.38 -8.70 39.57
CA SER A 557 38.57 -7.26 39.47
C SER A 557 38.50 -6.76 38.01
N ALA A 558 39.11 -7.48 37.06
CA ALA A 558 38.99 -7.17 35.64
C ALA A 558 37.54 -7.28 35.14
N LEU A 559 36.78 -8.25 35.66
CA LEU A 559 35.36 -8.39 35.37
C LEU A 559 34.52 -7.25 36.00
N GLU A 560 34.87 -6.80 37.20
CA GLU A 560 34.27 -5.63 37.87
C GLU A 560 34.53 -4.34 37.10
N SER A 561 35.77 -4.05 36.70
CA SER A 561 36.09 -2.89 35.85
C SER A 561 35.37 -2.95 34.50
N LEU A 562 35.33 -4.12 33.86
CA LEU A 562 34.56 -4.30 32.64
C LEU A 562 33.07 -4.00 32.89
N SER A 563 32.51 -4.47 34.02
CA SER A 563 31.12 -4.22 34.41
C SER A 563 30.82 -2.76 34.77
N ALA A 564 31.80 -2.01 35.25
CA ALA A 564 31.66 -0.58 35.55
C ALA A 564 31.67 0.27 34.27
N GLY A 565 31.99 -0.32 33.11
CA GLY A 565 32.17 0.42 31.87
C GLY A 565 33.42 1.30 31.89
N GLU A 566 34.34 1.06 32.83
CA GLU A 566 35.64 1.72 32.85
C GLU A 566 36.38 1.30 31.58
N GLU A 567 36.59 2.26 30.67
CA GLU A 567 37.65 2.11 29.67
C GLU A 567 38.95 2.05 30.46
N LEU A 568 39.52 0.85 30.57
CA LEU A 568 40.85 0.66 31.12
C LEU A 568 41.78 1.56 30.30
N ASP A 569 42.25 2.65 30.91
CA ASP A 569 43.14 3.64 30.32
C ASP A 569 44.43 2.91 29.93
N TRP A 570 44.48 2.46 28.68
CA TRP A 570 45.47 1.50 28.22
C TRP A 570 46.73 2.25 27.83
N THR A 571 47.57 2.56 28.81
CA THR A 571 48.99 2.74 28.48
C THR A 571 49.53 1.39 28.04
N VAL A 572 49.67 1.20 26.73
CA VAL A 572 50.60 0.21 26.20
C VAL A 572 51.93 0.49 26.88
N LYS A 573 52.42 -0.43 27.70
CA LYS A 573 53.83 -0.47 28.04
C LYS A 573 54.61 -0.88 26.78
N GLY A 574 54.74 0.07 25.86
CA GLY A 574 55.61 0.05 24.70
C GLY A 574 56.45 1.32 24.80
N GLY A 575 57.76 1.15 24.95
CA GLY A 575 58.67 2.25 25.24
C GLY A 575 58.80 3.28 24.12
N VAL A 576 59.26 4.45 24.56
CA VAL A 576 59.93 5.53 23.83
C VAL A 576 59.04 6.53 23.07
N ASP A 577 59.05 7.75 23.62
CA ASP A 577 58.86 9.10 23.07
C ASP A 577 57.64 9.47 22.22
N GLY A 578 56.87 10.43 22.73
CA GLY A 578 55.97 11.28 21.94
C GLY A 578 54.77 11.78 22.73
N GLY A 579 54.88 12.97 23.32
CA GLY A 579 53.84 13.54 24.19
C GLY A 579 52.52 13.88 23.48
N SER A 580 51.42 13.78 24.22
CA SER A 580 50.13 14.38 23.88
C SER A 580 49.48 15.00 25.12
N THR A 581 48.96 16.22 24.95
CA THR A 581 48.41 17.13 25.96
C THR A 581 46.97 16.77 26.33
N LYS A 582 46.68 16.67 27.63
CA LYS A 582 45.34 16.46 28.19
C LYS A 582 44.57 17.78 28.36
N THR A 583 43.37 17.89 27.80
CA THR A 583 42.33 18.86 28.22
C THR A 583 41.28 18.17 29.08
N LYS A 584 40.96 18.78 30.24
CA LYS A 584 39.97 18.29 31.22
C LYS A 584 38.56 18.72 30.83
N ASN A 585 37.60 17.81 30.85
CA ASN A 585 36.17 18.14 30.84
C ASN A 585 35.65 18.34 32.27
N HIS A 586 34.89 19.43 32.47
CA HIS A 586 34.13 19.73 33.67
C HIS A 586 32.72 19.12 33.58
N SER A 587 32.28 18.44 34.65
CA SER A 587 30.87 18.04 34.85
C SER A 587 30.06 19.18 35.48
N PRO A 588 28.78 19.38 35.13
CA PRO A 588 27.89 20.25 35.87
C PRO A 588 27.19 19.51 37.02
N SER A 589 26.94 20.30 38.05
CA SER A 589 26.59 19.96 39.43
C SER A 589 25.15 19.46 39.62
N THR A 590 25.01 18.57 40.60
CA THR A 590 23.80 18.16 41.31
C THR A 590 22.97 19.35 41.85
N VAL A 591 21.65 19.28 41.72
CA VAL A 591 20.69 20.14 42.44
C VAL A 591 20.01 19.31 43.53
N HIS A 592 19.99 19.88 44.73
CA HIS A 592 19.53 19.33 45.99
C HIS A 592 18.00 19.16 46.10
N ASP A 593 17.61 18.15 46.89
CA ASP A 593 16.31 18.03 47.54
C ASP A 593 15.98 19.25 48.40
N GLY A 594 14.73 19.72 48.29
CA GLY A 594 14.15 20.80 49.09
C GLY A 594 12.86 20.33 49.75
N GLU A 595 12.78 20.60 51.06
CA GLU A 595 11.82 20.10 52.04
C GLU A 595 10.35 20.46 51.81
N VAL A 596 9.51 19.57 52.32
CA VAL A 596 8.08 19.74 52.62
C VAL A 596 7.92 20.71 53.79
N VAL A 597 7.14 21.78 53.61
CA VAL A 597 6.51 22.51 54.72
C VAL A 597 5.02 22.68 54.46
N VAL A 598 4.26 22.33 55.49
CA VAL A 598 2.81 22.37 55.65
C VAL A 598 2.28 23.81 55.69
N ALA A 599 1.24 24.08 54.92
CA ALA A 599 0.09 24.93 55.28
C ALA A 599 -1.10 24.60 54.34
#